data_AF-A0A954ZYF1-F1
#
_entry.id   AF-A0A954ZYF1-F1
#
_cell.length_a   1.000
_cell.length_b   1.000
_cell.length_c   1.000
_cell.angle_alpha   90.00
_cell.angle_beta   90.00
_cell.angle_gamma   90.00
#
_symmetry.space_group_name_H-M   'P 1'
#
loop_
_entity.id
_entity.type
_entity.pdbx_description
1 polymer ?
#
loop_
_entity_poly.entity_id
_entity_poly.type
_entity_poly.pdbx_seq_one_letter_code
_entity_poly.pdbx_strand_id
1 'polypeptide(L)'
;EQNRTQAELAHEAGVSKRTIERLESGESIHTTNLVRVLRVLGLLANLNELVPAPVPSPLEALRSKEKRRKRASGRSQQAPDTESGGWTWGDDPKPEV
;
A
#
# COMPACT_ATOMS: atom_id res chain seq x y z
N GLU A 1 18.62 17.26 -23.50
CA GLU A 1 18.46 16.18 -24.49
C GLU A 1 19.79 15.45 -24.66
N GLN A 2 19.80 14.21 -25.16
CA GLN A 2 21.04 13.47 -25.44
C GLN A 2 21.32 13.55 -26.94
N ASN A 3 22.43 14.15 -27.35
CA ASN A 3 22.81 14.32 -28.76
C ASN A 3 23.31 12.99 -29.36
N ARG A 4 22.39 12.06 -29.60
CA ARG A 4 22.65 10.71 -30.13
C ARG A 4 21.76 10.44 -31.34
N THR A 5 22.28 9.73 -32.31
CA THR A 5 21.51 9.21 -33.44
C THR A 5 20.70 7.98 -33.03
N GLN A 6 19.60 7.70 -33.76
CA GLN A 6 18.83 6.46 -33.64
C GLN A 6 19.71 5.20 -33.77
N ALA A 7 20.78 5.26 -34.57
CA ALA A 7 21.68 4.12 -34.81
C ALA A 7 22.57 3.83 -33.59
N GLU A 8 23.13 4.86 -32.96
CA GLU A 8 23.90 4.74 -31.73
C GLU A 8 23.02 4.24 -30.57
N LEU A 9 21.82 4.81 -30.41
CA LEU A 9 20.86 4.37 -29.40
C LEU A 9 20.43 2.90 -29.62
N ALA A 10 20.18 2.49 -30.87
CA ALA A 10 19.85 1.11 -31.20
C ALA A 10 20.99 0.14 -30.87
N HIS A 11 22.24 0.52 -31.20
CA HIS A 11 23.44 -0.25 -30.90
C HIS A 11 23.64 -0.42 -29.39
N GLU A 12 23.62 0.68 -28.62
CA GLU A 12 23.74 0.66 -27.15
C GLU A 12 22.62 -0.16 -26.48
N ALA A 13 21.38 -0.08 -26.99
CA ALA A 13 20.24 -0.82 -26.45
C ALA A 13 20.17 -2.29 -26.92
N GLY A 14 21.04 -2.72 -27.84
CA GLY A 14 21.02 -4.08 -28.40
C GLY A 14 19.69 -4.40 -29.10
N VAL A 15 19.20 -3.46 -29.93
CA VAL A 15 17.98 -3.59 -30.75
C VAL A 15 18.26 -3.12 -32.18
N SER A 16 17.34 -3.38 -33.12
CA SER A 16 17.48 -2.86 -34.49
C SER A 16 17.14 -1.37 -34.56
N LYS A 17 17.74 -0.61 -35.50
CA LYS A 17 17.35 0.79 -35.76
C LYS A 17 15.85 0.94 -36.01
N ARG A 18 15.26 0.00 -36.76
CA ARG A 18 13.80 -0.08 -36.99
C ARG A 18 12.98 -0.23 -35.71
N THR A 19 13.54 -0.81 -34.65
CA THR A 19 12.87 -0.87 -33.33
C THR A 19 12.81 0.50 -32.66
N ILE A 20 13.84 1.33 -32.84
CA ILE A 20 13.85 2.72 -32.36
C ILE A 20 12.89 3.58 -33.19
N GLU A 21 12.95 3.48 -34.52
CA GLU A 21 12.02 4.19 -35.43
C GLU A 21 10.55 3.90 -35.10
N ARG A 22 10.22 2.63 -34.82
CA ARG A 22 8.86 2.20 -34.41
C ARG A 22 8.47 2.70 -33.01
N LEU A 23 9.42 2.77 -32.08
CA LEU A 23 9.16 3.35 -30.76
C LEU A 23 8.86 4.85 -30.86
N GLU A 24 9.62 5.58 -31.69
CA GLU A 24 9.44 7.00 -31.93
C GLU A 24 8.16 7.32 -32.73
N SER A 25 7.74 6.43 -33.64
CA SER A 25 6.44 6.55 -34.35
C SER A 25 5.23 6.15 -33.51
N GLY A 26 5.42 5.68 -32.27
CA GLY A 26 4.34 5.22 -31.39
C GLY A 26 3.78 3.84 -31.76
N GLU A 27 4.47 3.08 -32.60
CA GLU A 27 4.08 1.72 -32.97
C GLU A 27 4.37 0.68 -31.87
N SER A 28 3.69 -0.47 -31.96
CA SER A 28 3.87 -1.58 -31.03
C SER A 28 5.28 -2.20 -31.08
N ILE A 29 5.97 -2.19 -29.94
CA ILE A 29 7.22 -2.92 -29.71
C ILE A 29 7.09 -3.89 -28.53
N HIS A 30 7.95 -4.91 -28.49
CA HIS A 30 8.03 -5.80 -27.34
C HIS A 30 8.48 -5.04 -26.08
N THR A 31 7.84 -5.30 -24.93
CA THR A 31 8.17 -4.68 -23.63
C THR A 31 9.63 -4.87 -23.25
N THR A 32 10.24 -6.00 -23.63
CA THR A 32 11.67 -6.28 -23.43
C THR A 32 12.58 -5.28 -24.17
N ASN A 33 12.19 -4.81 -25.36
CA ASN A 33 12.92 -3.79 -26.10
C ASN A 33 12.72 -2.40 -25.48
N LEU A 34 11.50 -2.07 -25.03
CA LEU A 34 11.23 -0.83 -24.30
C LEU A 34 12.12 -0.73 -23.04
N VAL A 35 12.19 -1.81 -22.24
CA VAL A 35 13.04 -1.89 -21.04
C VAL A 35 14.53 -1.71 -21.37
N ARG A 36 15.03 -2.23 -22.50
CA ARG A 36 16.41 -2.02 -22.95
C ARG A 36 16.68 -0.56 -23.29
N VAL A 37 15.79 0.09 -24.06
CA VAL A 37 15.93 1.50 -24.43
C VAL A 37 15.86 2.41 -23.20
N LEU A 38 14.89 2.20 -22.30
CA LEU A 38 14.77 2.94 -21.04
C LEU A 38 16.02 2.79 -20.15
N ARG A 39 16.67 1.62 -20.16
CA ARG A 39 17.93 1.40 -19.43
C ARG A 39 19.07 2.27 -19.97
N VAL A 40 19.25 2.30 -21.30
CA VAL A 40 20.31 3.10 -21.94
C VAL A 40 20.06 4.60 -21.77
N LEU A 41 18.80 5.04 -21.81
CA LEU A 41 18.44 6.44 -21.58
C LEU A 41 18.51 6.86 -20.09
N GLY A 42 18.77 5.93 -19.15
CA GLY A 42 18.77 6.19 -17.71
C GLY A 42 17.37 6.37 -17.08
N LEU A 43 16.31 6.07 -17.83
CA LEU A 43 14.90 6.29 -17.45
C LEU A 43 14.24 5.07 -16.79
N LEU A 44 14.95 3.93 -16.70
CA LEU A 44 14.40 2.67 -16.18
C LEU A 44 13.85 2.77 -14.75
N ALA A 45 14.44 3.63 -13.91
CA ALA A 45 14.00 3.84 -12.53
C ALA A 45 12.57 4.43 -12.43
N ASN A 46 12.12 5.16 -13.45
CA ASN A 46 10.79 5.79 -13.49
C ASN A 46 9.65 4.74 -13.54
N LEU A 47 9.94 3.48 -13.90
CA LEU A 47 8.96 2.40 -13.84
C LEU A 47 8.51 2.07 -12.41
N ASN A 48 9.28 2.46 -11.39
CA ASN A 48 8.86 2.29 -9.99
C ASN A 48 7.60 3.12 -9.65
N GLU A 49 7.40 4.27 -10.29
CA GLU A 49 6.21 5.12 -10.11
C GLU A 49 4.92 4.48 -10.65
N LEU A 50 5.04 3.42 -11.45
CA LEU A 50 3.90 2.62 -11.93
C LEU A 50 3.46 1.56 -10.90
N VAL A 51 4.27 1.31 -9.86
CA VAL A 51 3.98 0.33 -8.81
C VAL A 51 3.22 1.02 -7.68
N PRO A 52 1.99 0.59 -7.33
CA PRO A 52 1.26 1.20 -6.23
C PRO A 52 2.00 0.98 -4.89
N ALA A 53 1.91 1.96 -4.00
CA ALA A 53 2.50 1.86 -2.67
C ALA A 53 1.97 0.61 -1.93
N PRO A 54 2.83 -0.13 -1.20
CA PRO A 54 2.42 -1.34 -0.49
C PRO A 54 1.37 -1.02 0.58
N VAL A 55 0.30 -1.82 0.61
CA VAL A 55 -0.71 -1.75 1.68
C VAL A 55 -0.06 -2.19 2.99
N PRO A 56 -0.24 -1.45 4.11
CA PRO A 56 0.32 -1.84 5.40
C PRO A 56 -0.17 -3.22 5.83
N SER A 57 0.73 -4.03 6.35
CA SER A 57 0.40 -5.38 6.82
C SER A 57 -0.59 -5.34 8.00
N PRO A 58 -1.36 -6.42 8.25
CA PRO A 58 -2.26 -6.49 9.40
C PRO A 58 -1.56 -6.22 10.74
N LEU A 59 -0.28 -6.60 10.89
CA LEU A 59 0.52 -6.34 12.09
C LEU A 59 0.88 -4.86 12.24
N GLU A 60 1.19 -4.15 11.15
CA GLU A 60 1.44 -2.70 11.16
C GLU A 60 0.14 -1.92 11.43
N ALA A 61 -0.98 -2.39 10.88
CA ALA A 61 -2.32 -1.86 11.16
C ALA A 61 -2.77 -2.07 12.63
N LEU A 62 -2.23 -3.08 13.33
CA LEU A 62 -2.43 -3.28 14.77
C LEU A 62 -1.49 -2.39 15.60
N ARG A 63 -0.18 -2.39 15.31
CA ARG A 63 0.83 -1.56 16.00
C ARG A 63 0.52 -0.06 15.95
N SER A 64 -0.05 0.41 14.83
CA SER A 64 -0.51 1.80 14.69
C SER A 64 -1.75 2.13 15.54
N LYS A 65 -2.63 1.13 15.83
CA LYS A 65 -3.77 1.30 16.75
C LYS A 65 -3.35 1.31 18.22
N GLU A 66 -2.32 0.55 18.61
CA GLU A 66 -1.82 0.45 19.99
C GLU A 66 -1.33 1.80 20.56
N LYS A 67 -0.82 2.71 19.72
CA LYS A 67 -0.38 4.05 20.15
C LYS A 67 -1.51 5.00 20.58
N ARG A 68 -2.78 4.58 20.54
CA ARG A 68 -3.88 5.36 21.16
C ARG A 68 -3.77 5.30 22.69
N ARG A 69 -3.19 6.36 23.28
CA ARG A 69 -3.07 6.56 24.73
C ARG A 69 -4.43 6.38 25.42
N LYS A 70 -4.65 5.21 26.05
CA LYS A 70 -5.76 5.01 26.97
C LYS A 70 -5.61 6.00 28.13
N ARG A 71 -6.52 6.96 28.25
CA ARG A 71 -6.60 7.81 29.45
C ARG A 71 -7.05 6.93 30.60
N ALA A 72 -6.30 6.93 31.70
CA ALA A 72 -6.86 6.52 32.98
C ALA A 72 -7.89 7.59 33.38
N SER A 73 -9.18 7.25 33.32
CA SER A 73 -10.19 7.99 34.08
C SER A 73 -9.88 7.74 35.56
N GLY A 74 -9.45 8.79 36.28
CA GLY A 74 -9.19 8.70 37.70
C GLY A 74 -10.42 8.15 38.44
N ARG A 75 -10.19 7.23 39.38
CA ARG A 75 -11.26 6.69 40.22
C ARG A 75 -11.84 7.83 41.06
N SER A 76 -13.05 8.27 40.75
CA SER A 76 -13.77 9.22 41.60
C SER A 76 -14.12 8.53 42.92
N GLN A 77 -13.38 8.88 43.97
CA GLN A 77 -13.72 8.70 45.38
C GLN A 77 -14.18 10.08 45.87
N GLN A 78 -15.24 10.31 46.64
CA GLN A 78 -16.35 9.54 47.23
C GLN A 78 -17.45 10.60 47.55
N ALA A 79 -18.70 10.40 47.97
CA ALA A 79 -19.55 9.33 48.52
C ALA A 79 -21.04 9.79 48.31
N PRO A 80 -22.13 9.11 48.75
CA PRO A 80 -22.21 7.95 49.65
C PRO A 80 -23.11 6.80 49.16
N ASP A 81 -23.23 5.78 50.00
CA ASP A 81 -24.20 4.70 49.87
C ASP A 81 -25.64 5.22 49.87
N THR A 82 -26.44 4.80 48.90
CA THR A 82 -27.90 4.86 48.99
C THR A 82 -28.44 3.47 48.69
N GLU A 83 -28.81 2.74 49.74
CA GLU A 83 -29.60 1.53 49.61
C GLU A 83 -30.93 1.88 48.93
N SER A 84 -31.11 1.42 47.70
CA SER A 84 -32.44 1.25 47.09
C SER A 84 -32.32 0.21 45.98
N GLY A 85 -32.87 -0.97 46.25
CA GLY A 85 -32.82 -2.10 45.31
C GLY A 85 -33.66 -1.84 44.06
N GLY A 86 -33.29 -2.47 42.95
CA GLY A 86 -33.98 -2.27 41.68
C GLY A 86 -33.43 -3.06 40.50
N TRP A 87 -32.89 -4.26 40.71
CA TRP A 87 -32.50 -5.15 39.61
C TRP A 87 -32.50 -6.63 39.99
N THR A 88 -33.46 -7.37 39.46
CA THR A 88 -33.48 -8.84 39.43
C THR A 88 -33.80 -9.27 37.99
N TRP A 89 -33.11 -10.28 37.48
CA TRP A 89 -33.32 -10.78 36.10
C TRP A 89 -33.82 -12.21 36.12
N GLY A 90 -34.88 -12.47 35.34
CA GLY A 90 -35.24 -13.80 34.83
C GLY A 90 -35.56 -14.87 35.87
N ASP A 91 -36.81 -14.90 36.34
CA ASP A 91 -37.41 -16.15 36.79
C ASP A 91 -37.50 -17.10 35.59
N ASP A 92 -36.81 -18.24 35.66
CA ASP A 92 -36.89 -19.32 34.68
C ASP A 92 -37.29 -20.61 35.42
N PRO A 93 -38.58 -20.96 35.46
CA PRO A 93 -39.06 -22.09 36.27
C PRO A 93 -38.65 -23.42 35.64
N LYS A 94 -37.64 -24.06 36.21
CA LYS A 94 -37.31 -25.45 35.87
C LYS A 94 -38.28 -26.40 36.56
N PRO A 95 -38.85 -27.38 35.83
CA PRO A 95 -39.76 -28.35 36.40
C PRO A 95 -38.98 -29.39 37.21
N GLU A 96 -39.43 -29.68 38.43
CA GLU A 96 -39.00 -30.86 39.17
C GLU A 96 -40.16 -31.85 39.30
N VAL A 97 -39.96 -33.01 38.64
CA VAL A 97 -40.59 -34.34 38.80
C VAL A 97 -42.10 -34.44 38.97
#